data_AF-A0A3N4HQP3-F1
#
_entry.id   AF-A0A3N4HQP3-F1
#
_cell.length_a   1.000
_cell.length_b   1.000
_cell.length_c   1.000
_cell.angle_alpha   90.00
_cell.angle_beta   90.00
_cell.angle_gamma   90.00
#
_symmetry.space_group_name_H-M   'P 1'
#
loop_
_entity.id
_entity.type
_entity.pdbx_description
1 polymer ?
#
loop_
_entity_poly.entity_id
_entity_poly.type
_entity_poly.pdbx_seq_one_letter_code
_entity_poly.pdbx_strand_id
1 'polypeptide(L)'
;MVDGKLSIDHSSTVVSRTTFDGSLLEANEEDERTRLVNSATYGKRQKSDRWGYEETEKFYEGLTKFGTDFEMLAKWIKTRTRRMIRAKFKREERIDPGRVTEALR
;
A
#
# COMPACT_ATOMS: atom_id res chain seq x y z
N MET A 1 43.96 41.09 9.30
CA MET A 1 43.57 40.03 10.26
C MET A 1 42.21 40.40 10.80
N VAL A 2 41.18 39.64 10.46
CA VAL A 2 39.81 39.84 10.95
C VAL A 2 39.53 38.68 11.89
N ASP A 3 39.38 38.99 13.18
CA ASP A 3 39.17 38.02 14.24
C ASP A 3 37.87 37.24 14.01
N GLY A 4 38.02 36.00 13.55
CA GLY A 4 36.94 35.03 13.38
C GLY A 4 36.42 34.54 14.72
N LYS A 5 35.71 35.40 15.47
CA LYS A 5 35.05 35.01 16.71
C LYS A 5 33.76 34.25 16.40
N LEU A 6 33.81 32.92 16.53
CA LEU A 6 32.65 32.04 16.45
C LEU A 6 31.75 32.32 17.67
N SER A 7 30.66 33.07 17.48
CA SER A 7 29.63 33.27 18.51
C SER A 7 28.51 32.25 18.29
N ILE A 8 28.34 31.32 19.22
CA ILE A 8 27.23 30.36 19.21
C ILE A 8 26.03 31.03 19.87
N ASP A 9 24.90 31.09 19.16
CA ASP A 9 23.65 31.57 19.73
C ASP A 9 23.07 30.52 20.68
N HIS A 10 23.10 30.82 21.98
CA HIS A 10 22.66 29.89 23.03
C HIS A 10 21.14 29.65 23.03
N SER A 11 20.35 30.51 22.38
CA SER A 11 18.89 30.31 22.27
C SER A 11 18.54 29.19 21.28
N SER A 12 19.40 28.96 20.27
CA SER A 12 19.30 27.84 19.33
C SER A 12 19.77 26.49 19.91
N THR A 13 20.38 26.47 21.10
CA THR A 13 20.90 25.21 21.71
C THR A 13 19.79 24.33 22.27
N VAL A 14 18.64 24.92 22.60
CA VAL A 14 17.50 24.20 23.19
C VAL A 14 16.33 24.15 22.20
N VAL A 15 15.98 22.96 21.75
CA VAL A 15 14.73 22.74 20.99
C VAL A 15 13.63 22.44 22.01
N SER A 16 12.65 23.35 22.12
CA SER A 16 11.48 23.10 22.96
C SER A 16 10.65 21.97 22.35
N ARG A 17 10.43 20.90 23.13
CA ARG A 17 9.67 19.72 22.70
C ARG A 17 8.16 20.00 22.54
N THR A 18 7.71 21.17 23.01
CA THR A 18 6.30 21.62 22.94
C THR A 18 6.00 22.51 21.75
N THR A 19 6.96 22.74 20.82
CA THR A 19 6.73 23.52 19.58
C THR A 19 5.89 22.79 18.54
N PHE A 20 5.23 21.69 18.90
CA PHE A 20 4.27 21.04 18.03
C PHE A 20 3.10 22.00 17.79
N ASP A 21 3.10 22.64 16.63
CA ASP A 21 2.03 23.52 16.18
C ASP A 21 0.85 22.66 15.73
N GLY A 22 -0.15 22.56 16.62
CA GLY A 22 -1.39 21.82 16.37
C GLY A 22 -2.24 22.40 15.23
N SER A 23 -1.81 23.50 14.60
CA SER A 23 -2.44 24.13 13.43
C SER A 23 -2.67 23.18 12.24
N LEU A 24 -1.84 22.13 12.09
CA LEU A 24 -2.03 21.10 11.04
C LEU A 24 -3.07 20.02 11.41
N LEU A 25 -3.56 19.98 12.65
CA LEU A 25 -4.54 18.99 13.07
C LEU A 25 -5.93 19.37 12.58
N GLU A 26 -6.61 18.43 11.93
CA GLU A 26 -8.00 18.61 11.51
C GLU A 26 -8.93 18.47 12.73
N ALA A 27 -9.58 19.57 13.13
CA ALA A 27 -10.62 19.54 14.16
C ALA A 27 -11.86 18.80 13.62
N ASN A 28 -12.12 17.60 14.15
CA ASN A 28 -13.31 16.82 13.83
C ASN A 28 -14.30 16.87 15.00
N GLU A 29 -15.58 17.13 14.71
CA GLU A 29 -16.67 16.98 15.69
C GLU A 29 -16.89 15.48 15.97
N GLU A 30 -16.84 15.09 17.24
CA GLU A 30 -16.95 13.69 17.63
C GLU A 30 -18.42 13.26 17.73
N ASP A 31 -18.89 12.45 16.76
CA ASP A 31 -20.21 11.81 16.79
C ASP A 31 -20.12 10.36 17.31
N GLU A 32 -20.95 9.99 18.29
CA GLU A 32 -21.03 8.60 18.81
C GLU A 32 -21.43 7.59 17.70
N ARG A 33 -22.07 8.07 16.64
CA ARG A 33 -22.50 7.26 15.48
C ARG A 33 -21.37 6.93 14.51
N THR A 34 -20.23 7.62 14.56
CA THR A 34 -19.11 7.38 13.62
C THR A 34 -18.07 6.41 14.20
N ARG A 35 -18.09 6.15 15.51
CA ARG A 35 -17.19 5.20 16.22
C ARG A 35 -17.76 3.78 16.36
N LEU A 36 -18.50 3.29 15.36
CA LEU A 36 -19.02 1.93 15.37
C LEU A 36 -17.88 0.92 15.13
N VAL A 37 -17.53 0.14 16.15
CA VAL A 37 -16.54 -0.94 16.07
C VAL A 37 -17.22 -2.31 16.09
N ASN A 38 -16.74 -3.23 15.26
CA ASN A 38 -17.10 -4.64 15.29
C ASN A 38 -15.84 -5.51 15.43
N SER A 39 -16.01 -6.83 15.53
CA SER A 39 -14.88 -7.77 15.69
C SER A 39 -13.87 -7.74 14.54
N ALA A 40 -14.22 -7.18 13.38
CA ALA A 40 -13.36 -7.04 12.21
C ALA A 40 -12.71 -5.66 12.07
N THR A 41 -13.14 -4.63 12.81
CA THR A 41 -12.70 -3.23 12.62
C THR A 41 -11.20 -3.05 12.76
N TYR A 42 -10.56 -3.72 13.73
CA TYR A 42 -9.11 -3.67 13.94
C TYR A 42 -8.37 -4.87 13.33
N GLY A 43 -9.03 -5.62 12.45
CA GLY A 43 -8.48 -6.80 11.81
C GLY A 43 -7.48 -6.47 10.70
N LYS A 44 -6.61 -7.43 10.37
CA LYS A 44 -5.64 -7.32 9.26
C LYS A 44 -6.25 -7.55 7.87
N ARG A 45 -7.57 -7.73 7.77
CA ARG A 45 -8.25 -8.04 6.51
C ARG A 45 -8.32 -6.78 5.66
N GLN A 46 -7.55 -6.78 4.58
CA GLN A 46 -7.68 -5.78 3.54
C GLN A 46 -8.85 -6.13 2.63
N LYS A 47 -9.67 -5.13 2.29
CA LYS A 47 -10.76 -5.30 1.32
C LYS A 47 -10.13 -5.67 -0.02
N SER A 48 -10.60 -6.75 -0.64
CA SER A 48 -10.19 -7.10 -1.99
C SER A 48 -11.15 -6.47 -2.98
N ASP A 49 -10.69 -5.50 -3.75
CA ASP A 49 -11.48 -4.95 -4.84
C ASP A 49 -11.67 -5.98 -5.95
N ARG A 50 -12.77 -5.84 -6.71
CA ARG A 50 -13.05 -6.65 -7.89
C ARG A 50 -11.92 -6.48 -8.90
N TRP A 51 -11.57 -7.54 -9.62
CA TRP A 51 -10.56 -7.48 -10.68
C TRP A 51 -11.12 -6.76 -11.89
N GLY A 52 -10.47 -5.68 -12.31
CA GLY A 52 -10.81 -5.00 -13.57
C GLY A 52 -10.45 -5.86 -14.78
N TYR A 53 -11.03 -5.53 -15.94
CA TYR A 53 -10.66 -6.17 -17.21
C TYR A 53 -9.18 -5.91 -17.53
N GLU A 54 -8.76 -4.65 -17.50
CA GLU A 54 -7.37 -4.24 -17.77
C GLU A 54 -6.36 -4.87 -16.78
N GLU A 55 -6.72 -4.97 -15.50
CA GLU A 55 -5.88 -5.65 -14.50
C GLU A 55 -5.76 -7.15 -14.79
N THR A 56 -6.83 -7.77 -15.30
CA THR A 56 -6.83 -9.19 -15.65
C THR A 56 -5.97 -9.44 -16.90
N GLU A 57 -6.00 -8.55 -17.89
CA GLU A 57 -5.13 -8.64 -19.06
C GLU A 57 -3.65 -8.50 -18.66
N LYS A 58 -3.31 -7.49 -17.83
CA LYS A 58 -1.97 -7.32 -17.28
C LYS A 58 -1.49 -8.53 -16.46
N PHE A 59 -2.41 -9.24 -15.81
CA PHE A 59 -2.11 -10.46 -15.09
C PHE A 59 -1.69 -11.59 -16.04
N TYR A 60 -2.41 -11.81 -17.15
CA TYR A 60 -2.02 -12.80 -18.15
C TYR A 60 -0.73 -12.42 -18.89
N GLU A 61 -0.53 -11.15 -19.22
CA GLU A 61 0.73 -10.65 -19.79
C GLU A 61 1.91 -10.81 -18.82
N GLY A 62 1.67 -10.59 -17.53
CA GLY A 62 2.68 -10.84 -16.52
C GLY A 62 3.00 -12.34 -16.39
N LEU A 63 1.99 -13.20 -16.51
CA LEU A 63 2.14 -14.66 -16.44
C LEU A 63 3.03 -15.18 -17.57
N THR A 64 2.89 -14.65 -18.79
CA THR A 64 3.76 -15.04 -19.92
C THR A 64 5.20 -14.56 -19.73
N LYS A 65 5.42 -13.39 -19.13
CA LYS A 65 6.76 -12.83 -18.92
C LYS A 65 7.52 -13.42 -17.74
N PHE A 66 6.84 -13.60 -16.61
CA PHE A 66 7.46 -13.97 -15.32
C PHE A 66 7.10 -15.39 -14.88
N GLY A 67 6.16 -16.06 -15.54
CA GLY A 67 5.66 -17.35 -15.15
C GLY A 67 4.90 -17.31 -13.82
N THR A 68 5.25 -18.22 -12.91
CA THR A 68 4.57 -18.38 -11.61
C THR A 68 5.21 -17.57 -10.47
N ASP A 69 6.10 -16.63 -10.78
CA ASP A 69 6.62 -15.69 -9.78
C ASP A 69 5.57 -14.64 -9.42
N PHE A 70 4.79 -14.96 -8.40
CA PHE A 70 3.73 -14.09 -7.88
C PHE A 70 4.24 -12.79 -7.24
N GLU A 71 5.53 -12.72 -6.89
CA GLU A 71 6.11 -11.51 -6.31
C GLU A 71 6.46 -10.49 -7.39
N MET A 72 6.98 -10.96 -8.53
CA MET A 72 7.19 -10.13 -9.72
C MET A 72 5.86 -9.67 -10.33
N LEU A 73 4.86 -10.54 -10.40
CA LEU A 73 3.51 -10.17 -10.83
C LEU A 73 2.86 -9.09 -9.96
N ALA A 74 3.06 -9.16 -8.63
CA ALA A 74 2.57 -8.13 -7.73
C ALA A 74 3.25 -6.77 -8.01
N LYS A 75 4.57 -6.77 -8.27
CA LYS A 75 5.31 -5.56 -8.65
C LYS A 75 4.90 -5.01 -10.01
N TRP A 76 4.53 -5.87 -10.96
CA TRP A 76 4.03 -5.48 -12.28
C TRP A 76 2.71 -4.72 -12.20
N ILE A 77 1.75 -5.28 -11.45
CA ILE A 77 0.40 -4.72 -11.33
C ILE A 77 0.37 -3.51 -10.36
N LYS A 78 1.30 -3.47 -9.38
CA LYS A 78 1.51 -2.41 -8.35
C LYS A 78 0.34 -2.19 -7.37
N THR A 79 -0.91 -2.38 -7.81
CA THR A 79 -2.13 -2.22 -7.00
C THR A 79 -2.45 -3.48 -6.18
N ARG A 80 -1.90 -4.64 -6.55
CA ARG A 80 -2.27 -5.94 -5.95
C ARG A 80 -1.10 -6.56 -5.21
N THR A 81 -1.42 -7.23 -4.10
CA THR A 81 -0.42 -7.96 -3.29
C THR A 81 -0.22 -9.38 -3.81
N ARG A 82 0.94 -9.99 -3.50
CA ARG A 82 1.26 -11.39 -3.82
C ARG A 82 0.14 -12.37 -3.41
N ARG A 83 -0.49 -12.17 -2.25
CA ARG A 83 -1.62 -13.00 -1.78
C ARG A 83 -2.83 -12.89 -2.72
N MET A 84 -3.14 -11.70 -3.21
CA MET A 84 -4.24 -11.46 -4.15
C MET A 84 -3.95 -12.10 -5.51
N ILE A 85 -2.72 -11.99 -6.01
CA ILE A 85 -2.26 -12.59 -7.25
C ILE A 85 -2.40 -14.12 -7.18
N ARG A 86 -1.93 -14.74 -6.10
CA ARG A 86 -2.08 -16.20 -5.90
C ARG A 86 -3.55 -16.63 -5.83
N ALA A 87 -4.41 -15.83 -5.19
CA ALA A 87 -5.83 -16.10 -5.13
C ALA A 87 -6.52 -15.96 -6.50
N LYS A 88 -6.07 -14.99 -7.31
CA LYS A 88 -6.53 -14.80 -8.69
C LYS A 88 -6.09 -15.95 -9.59
N PHE A 89 -4.84 -16.39 -9.51
CA PHE A 89 -4.34 -17.57 -10.23
C PHE A 89 -5.20 -18.81 -9.96
N LYS A 90 -5.43 -19.14 -8.68
CA LYS A 90 -6.31 -20.25 -8.29
C LYS A 90 -7.74 -20.12 -8.78
N ARG A 91 -8.25 -18.89 -8.91
CA ARG A 91 -9.58 -18.62 -9.45
C ARG A 91 -9.60 -18.86 -10.95
N GLU A 92 -8.62 -18.33 -11.68
CA GLU A 92 -8.54 -18.50 -13.14
C GLU A 92 -8.31 -19.96 -13.54
N GLU A 93 -7.54 -20.74 -12.79
CA GLU A 93 -7.42 -22.19 -13.02
C GLU A 93 -8.77 -22.92 -12.94
N ARG A 94 -9.74 -22.38 -12.19
CA ARG A 94 -11.09 -22.98 -12.05
C ARG A 94 -12.07 -22.46 -13.09
N ILE A 95 -11.90 -21.21 -13.56
CA ILE A 95 -12.81 -20.57 -14.50
C ILE A 95 -12.41 -20.88 -15.94
N ASP A 96 -11.12 -20.73 -16.25
CA ASP A 96 -10.60 -20.88 -17.60
C ASP A 96 -9.16 -21.44 -17.56
N PRO A 97 -9.02 -22.76 -17.38
CA PRO A 97 -7.71 -23.40 -17.33
C PRO A 97 -6.94 -23.27 -18.66
N GLY A 98 -7.64 -23.18 -19.80
CA GLY A 98 -7.03 -23.06 -21.12
C GLY A 98 -6.19 -21.79 -21.23
N ARG A 99 -6.75 -20.66 -20.80
CA ARG A 99 -6.06 -19.36 -20.82
C ARG A 99 -4.84 -19.32 -19.90
N VAL A 100 -4.89 -20.02 -18.77
CA VAL A 100 -3.73 -20.15 -17.85
C VAL A 100 -2.64 -21.02 -18.49
N THR A 101 -3.03 -22.14 -19.13
CA THR A 101 -2.04 -23.00 -19.81
C THR A 101 -1.40 -22.32 -21.01
N GLU A 102 -2.15 -21.52 -21.76
CA GLU A 102 -1.60 -20.73 -22.87
C GLU A 102 -0.61 -19.67 -22.37
N ALA A 103 -0.93 -19.01 -21.25
CA ALA A 103 -0.04 -18.02 -20.67
C ALA A 103 1.25 -18.62 -20.04
N LEU A 104 1.26 -19.92 -19.76
CA LEU A 104 2.40 -20.66 -19.18
C LEU A 104 3.10 -21.57 -20.19
N ARG A 105 2.71 -21.51 -21.46
CA ARG A 105 3.29 -22.29 -22.55
C ARG A 105 4.56 -21.66 -23.07
#